data_AF-A0AAV9ZRL3-F1
#
_entry.id   AF-A0AAV9ZRL3-F1
#
_cell.length_a   1.000
_cell.length_b   1.000
_cell.length_c   1.000
_cell.angle_alpha   90.00
_cell.angle_beta   90.00
_cell.angle_gamma   90.00
#
_symmetry.space_group_name_H-M   'P 1'
#
loop_
_entity.id
_entity.type
_entity.pdbx_description
1 polymer ?
#
loop_
_entity_poly.entity_id
_entity_poly.type
_entity_poly.pdbx_seq_one_letter_code
_entity_poly.pdbx_strand_id
1 'polypeptide(L)'
;MSSSGFERPYTEDDVQVNKKNLTKLIERQISKWPKDQGKFSASKTKSEVMKAALLDPRNGFSTNKPPIKSPHPPKQGGASSGPSHALPNTNQGLQDSNPILPPPSSEFEEESTERVTVRVYIEDTRAVPSQKTVALLSLPISSRENDSVHVLSKEFLNALQRSNSAIEIPPGGPGVVRLSFPDPEDKEWKVPFIRIPHAPNSVAICDPETIEIPNDRFKLYVDNVSLSSSGIAMHPQMPSSSTSIVPSDPQNSRQTPDEHSPDPVVKFLREKLAAREGYTSFVANRGHTMSNPVIVADWRFAVEFSKAYKATKTPVKVTPASIRDALGVGATWLSNAHTAVGIIDQHGLVAEVATELAKNDDSPSGSTALYNFLTKWKKDFEAQGTT
;
A
#
# COMPACT_ATOMS: atom_id res chain seq x y z
N MET A 1 -7.94 -29.53 31.20
CA MET A 1 -7.85 -28.42 32.17
C MET A 1 -8.32 -27.15 31.49
N SER A 2 -9.46 -26.60 31.88
CA SER A 2 -9.94 -25.34 31.31
C SER A 2 -9.11 -24.20 31.89
N SER A 3 -8.39 -23.48 31.02
CA SER A 3 -7.64 -22.30 31.45
C SER A 3 -8.62 -21.20 31.82
N SER A 4 -8.75 -20.91 33.11
CA SER A 4 -9.56 -19.79 33.63
C SER A 4 -8.96 -18.46 33.21
N GLY A 5 -9.21 -18.05 31.97
CA GLY A 5 -8.81 -16.75 31.46
C GLY A 5 -9.47 -15.64 32.25
N PHE A 6 -8.72 -14.58 32.54
CA PHE A 6 -9.25 -13.39 33.21
C PHE A 6 -10.27 -12.70 32.29
N GLU A 7 -11.55 -12.96 32.51
CA GLU A 7 -12.64 -12.18 31.92
C GLU A 7 -12.82 -10.87 32.69
N ARG A 8 -12.81 -9.74 31.97
CA ARG A 8 -13.13 -8.41 32.48
C ARG A 8 -14.11 -7.69 31.56
N PRO A 9 -14.85 -6.66 32.02
CA PRO A 9 -15.62 -5.79 31.15
C PRO A 9 -14.74 -5.10 30.09
N TYR A 10 -15.35 -4.70 28.97
CA TYR A 10 -14.72 -3.83 27.98
C TYR A 10 -14.50 -2.42 28.57
N THR A 11 -13.36 -1.80 28.25
CA THR A 11 -13.11 -0.38 28.51
C THR A 11 -13.26 0.44 27.23
N GLU A 12 -13.27 1.77 27.33
CA GLU A 12 -13.34 2.65 26.16
C GLU A 12 -12.24 2.35 25.13
N ASP A 13 -11.01 2.13 25.58
CA ASP A 13 -9.86 1.76 24.75
C ASP A 13 -10.09 0.45 23.96
N ASP A 14 -10.77 -0.53 24.56
CA ASP A 14 -11.06 -1.79 23.88
C ASP A 14 -12.08 -1.64 22.74
N VAL A 15 -12.91 -0.59 22.80
CA VAL A 15 -13.94 -0.28 21.79
C VAL A 15 -13.56 0.90 20.88
N GLN A 16 -12.34 1.44 20.98
CA GLN A 16 -11.74 2.35 19.99
C GLN A 16 -11.31 1.61 18.70
N VAL A 17 -12.21 0.81 18.13
CA VAL A 17 -11.99 0.01 16.93
C VAL A 17 -13.05 0.30 15.86
N ASN A 18 -12.76 -0.05 14.60
CA ASN A 18 -13.68 0.17 13.49
C ASN A 18 -14.98 -0.67 13.62
N LYS A 19 -16.04 -0.27 12.90
CA LYS A 19 -17.36 -0.93 12.94
C LYS A 19 -17.29 -2.45 12.66
N LYS A 20 -16.39 -2.90 11.79
CA LYS A 20 -16.17 -4.33 11.47
C LYS A 20 -15.65 -5.10 12.69
N ASN A 21 -14.76 -4.51 13.48
CA ASN A 21 -14.26 -5.12 14.71
C ASN A 21 -15.30 -5.06 15.85
N LEU A 22 -16.03 -3.95 16.01
CA LEU A 22 -17.14 -3.87 16.99
C LEU A 22 -18.20 -4.97 16.73
N THR A 23 -18.54 -5.18 15.46
CA THR A 23 -19.45 -6.25 15.02
C THR A 23 -18.94 -7.62 15.48
N LYS A 24 -17.66 -7.94 15.25
CA LYS A 24 -17.05 -9.21 15.70
C LYS A 24 -17.04 -9.38 17.22
N LEU A 25 -16.88 -8.31 18.00
CA LEU A 25 -16.95 -8.39 19.46
C LEU A 25 -18.36 -8.78 19.92
N ILE A 26 -19.39 -8.18 19.32
CA ILE A 26 -20.79 -8.46 19.62
C ILE A 26 -21.18 -9.88 19.16
N GLU A 27 -20.80 -10.29 17.95
CA GLU A 27 -21.13 -11.63 17.41
C GLU A 27 -20.58 -12.77 18.27
N ARG A 28 -19.39 -12.61 18.87
CA ARG A 28 -18.80 -13.59 19.80
C ARG A 28 -19.61 -13.80 21.08
N GLN A 29 -20.43 -12.82 21.47
CA GLN A 29 -21.23 -12.82 22.69
C GLN A 29 -22.67 -12.40 22.38
N ILE A 30 -23.21 -12.85 21.25
CA ILE A 30 -24.49 -12.36 20.71
C ILE A 30 -25.69 -12.53 21.66
N SER A 31 -25.61 -13.50 22.58
CA SER A 31 -26.59 -13.73 23.66
C SER A 31 -26.63 -12.64 24.74
N LYS A 32 -25.61 -11.76 24.78
CA LYS A 32 -25.50 -10.59 25.67
C LYS A 32 -26.09 -9.30 25.07
N TRP A 33 -26.56 -9.35 23.81
CA TRP A 33 -27.13 -8.18 23.14
C TRP A 33 -28.41 -7.69 23.85
N PRO A 34 -28.61 -6.36 24.04
CA PRO A 34 -29.79 -5.81 24.71
C PRO A 34 -31.09 -6.20 24.00
N LYS A 35 -32.01 -6.85 24.70
CA LYS A 35 -33.28 -7.37 24.13
C LYS A 35 -34.27 -6.26 23.77
N ASP A 36 -34.21 -5.15 24.49
CA ASP A 36 -34.92 -3.88 24.23
C ASP A 36 -34.52 -3.25 22.89
N GLN A 37 -33.29 -3.49 22.41
CA GLN A 37 -32.83 -3.06 21.08
C GLN A 37 -33.13 -4.09 19.98
N GLY A 38 -33.91 -5.14 20.28
CA GLY A 38 -34.29 -6.17 19.33
C GLY A 38 -33.13 -7.07 18.88
N LYS A 39 -33.26 -7.67 17.69
CA LYS A 39 -32.20 -8.52 17.11
C LYS A 39 -31.09 -7.66 16.53
N PHE A 40 -29.85 -7.91 16.96
CA PHE A 40 -28.65 -7.26 16.41
C PHE A 40 -28.56 -7.40 14.87
N SER A 41 -28.12 -6.34 14.20
CA SER A 41 -27.92 -6.32 12.75
C SER A 41 -26.71 -5.47 12.39
N ALA A 42 -25.61 -6.11 11.99
CA ALA A 42 -24.33 -5.45 11.70
C ALA A 42 -24.42 -4.28 10.71
N SER A 43 -25.28 -4.38 9.70
CA SER A 43 -25.50 -3.31 8.72
C SER A 43 -26.28 -2.15 9.33
N LYS A 44 -27.40 -2.42 10.01
CA LYS A 44 -28.35 -1.41 10.51
C LYS A 44 -27.91 -0.72 11.81
N THR A 45 -27.24 -1.42 12.72
CA THR A 45 -26.80 -0.85 14.01
C THR A 45 -25.68 0.18 13.77
N LYS A 46 -25.78 1.36 14.40
CA LYS A 46 -24.75 2.42 14.35
C LYS A 46 -23.57 2.07 15.27
N SER A 47 -22.38 2.58 14.98
CA SER A 47 -21.15 2.32 15.75
C SER A 47 -21.25 2.78 17.21
N GLU A 48 -21.98 3.86 17.46
CA GLU A 48 -22.13 4.49 18.77
C GLU A 48 -22.99 3.59 19.68
N VAL A 49 -24.05 3.00 19.10
CA VAL A 49 -24.92 2.02 19.76
C VAL A 49 -24.15 0.73 20.07
N MET A 50 -23.29 0.27 19.13
CA MET A 50 -22.42 -0.89 19.38
C MET A 50 -21.44 -0.64 20.55
N LYS A 51 -20.82 0.56 20.61
CA LYS A 51 -19.92 0.94 21.70
C LYS A 51 -20.67 1.02 23.04
N ALA A 52 -21.81 1.70 23.08
CA ALA A 52 -22.62 1.82 24.29
C ALA A 52 -23.06 0.45 24.82
N ALA A 53 -23.50 -0.47 23.94
CA ALA A 53 -23.89 -1.81 24.33
C ALA A 53 -22.73 -2.65 24.90
N LEU A 54 -21.51 -2.50 24.36
CA LEU A 54 -20.31 -3.19 24.83
C LEU A 54 -19.77 -2.62 26.17
N LEU A 55 -19.97 -1.32 26.42
CA LEU A 55 -19.49 -0.63 27.62
C LEU A 55 -20.46 -0.70 28.80
N ASP A 56 -21.76 -0.92 28.57
CA ASP A 56 -22.76 -1.03 29.66
C ASP A 56 -22.58 -2.36 30.43
N PRO A 57 -22.20 -2.33 31.72
CA PRO A 57 -21.96 -3.54 32.51
C PRO A 57 -23.20 -4.43 32.64
N ARG A 58 -24.40 -3.87 32.50
CA ARG A 58 -25.67 -4.61 32.64
C ARG A 58 -25.90 -5.62 31.53
N ASN A 59 -25.28 -5.42 30.38
CA ASN A 59 -25.34 -6.36 29.26
C ASN A 59 -24.44 -7.58 29.49
N GLY A 60 -23.39 -7.45 30.32
CA GLY A 60 -22.49 -8.54 30.67
C GLY A 60 -21.60 -9.00 29.51
N PHE A 61 -21.15 -8.07 28.66
CA PHE A 61 -20.08 -8.30 27.68
C PHE A 61 -18.71 -8.32 28.38
N SER A 62 -17.87 -9.29 28.03
CA SER A 62 -16.54 -9.49 28.63
C SER A 62 -15.43 -9.67 27.58
N THR A 63 -14.19 -9.42 27.98
CA THR A 63 -12.99 -9.63 27.18
C THR A 63 -11.92 -10.37 27.97
N ASN A 64 -11.18 -11.23 27.28
CA ASN A 64 -10.07 -12.02 27.84
C ASN A 64 -8.72 -11.30 27.64
N LYS A 65 -8.75 -10.04 27.19
CA LYS A 65 -7.54 -9.21 27.09
C LYS A 65 -7.00 -8.92 28.49
N PRO A 66 -5.68 -9.09 28.74
CA PRO A 66 -5.10 -8.68 30.01
C PRO A 66 -5.43 -7.20 30.30
N PRO A 67 -5.57 -6.81 31.57
CA PRO A 67 -5.73 -5.40 31.92
C PRO A 67 -4.51 -4.62 31.41
N ILE A 68 -4.77 -3.53 30.69
CA ILE A 68 -3.73 -2.58 30.32
C ILE A 68 -3.18 -2.05 31.64
N LYS A 69 -1.88 -2.25 31.90
CA LYS A 69 -1.24 -1.68 33.10
C LYS A 69 -1.34 -0.17 32.99
N SER A 70 -2.17 0.45 33.84
CA SER A 70 -2.26 1.90 33.92
C SER A 70 -0.86 2.50 34.10
N PRO A 71 -0.51 3.59 33.40
CA PRO A 71 0.76 4.26 33.62
C PRO A 71 0.89 4.65 35.09
N HIS A 72 2.01 4.29 35.72
CA HIS A 72 2.27 4.69 37.11
C HIS A 72 2.22 6.22 37.22
N PRO A 73 1.63 6.78 38.29
CA PRO A 73 1.73 8.21 38.56
C PRO A 73 3.22 8.59 38.73
N PRO A 74 3.62 9.80 38.32
CA PRO A 74 5.02 10.22 38.38
C PRO A 74 5.52 10.21 39.83
N LYS A 75 6.70 9.64 40.04
CA LYS A 75 7.39 9.68 41.34
C LYS A 75 7.68 11.14 41.71
N GLN A 76 6.93 11.68 42.66
CA GLN A 76 7.31 12.93 43.32
C GLN A 76 8.62 12.72 44.09
N GLY A 77 9.56 13.65 43.92
CA GLY A 77 10.82 13.63 44.65
C GLY A 77 10.62 13.94 46.12
N GLY A 78 11.29 13.17 46.97
CA GLY A 78 11.40 13.41 48.41
C GLY A 78 12.77 12.94 48.89
N ALA A 79 13.67 13.86 49.17
CA ALA A 79 14.95 13.55 49.79
C ALA A 79 14.77 13.36 51.30
N SER A 80 15.53 12.43 51.92
CA SER A 80 16.27 12.62 53.17
C SER A 80 16.61 11.29 53.87
N SER A 81 17.91 11.06 54.06
CA SER A 81 18.57 10.51 55.26
C SER A 81 18.19 9.12 55.83
N GLY A 82 19.21 8.27 55.97
CA GLY A 82 19.39 7.49 57.21
C GLY A 82 19.67 5.99 57.04
N PRO A 83 20.37 5.36 58.00
CA PRO A 83 21.60 4.66 57.63
C PRO A 83 21.73 3.20 58.12
N SER A 84 22.76 2.53 57.58
CA SER A 84 23.54 1.41 58.16
C SER A 84 22.84 0.13 58.61
N HIS A 85 23.27 -1.02 58.06
CA HIS A 85 23.73 -2.14 58.91
C HIS A 85 24.71 -3.09 58.18
N ALA A 86 25.86 -3.28 58.84
CA ALA A 86 26.79 -4.44 58.83
C ALA A 86 26.11 -5.83 58.74
N LEU A 87 26.74 -6.98 58.39
CA LEU A 87 28.16 -7.35 58.14
C LEU A 87 28.24 -8.55 57.11
N PRO A 88 28.86 -9.74 57.32
CA PRO A 88 29.90 -10.32 56.44
C PRO A 88 29.41 -11.57 55.62
N ASN A 89 30.20 -12.43 54.95
CA ASN A 89 31.65 -12.72 55.03
C ASN A 89 32.25 -13.44 53.77
N THR A 90 33.57 -13.30 53.59
CA THR A 90 34.60 -14.24 53.07
C THR A 90 34.18 -15.61 52.48
N ASN A 91 34.69 -15.92 51.27
CA ASN A 91 35.53 -17.11 51.08
C ASN A 91 36.56 -16.94 49.94
N GLN A 92 37.80 -17.35 50.22
CA GLN A 92 38.92 -17.41 49.28
C GLN A 92 39.13 -18.85 48.78
N GLY A 93 39.92 -19.01 47.71
CA GLY A 93 40.43 -20.29 47.23
C GLY A 93 39.86 -20.66 45.84
N LEU A 94 40.66 -21.11 44.88
CA LEU A 94 42.09 -21.44 44.86
C LEU A 94 42.69 -21.02 43.51
N GLN A 95 44.00 -20.76 43.51
CA GLN A 95 44.79 -20.69 42.29
C GLN A 95 44.92 -22.09 41.70
N ASP A 96 44.89 -22.21 40.37
CA ASP A 96 45.78 -23.16 39.71
C ASP A 96 46.24 -22.60 38.36
N SER A 97 47.49 -22.88 38.02
CA SER A 97 48.19 -22.25 36.89
C SER A 97 48.39 -23.23 35.75
N ASN A 98 48.14 -22.82 34.50
CA ASN A 98 48.80 -23.43 33.35
C ASN A 98 48.85 -22.47 32.14
N PRO A 99 49.80 -22.66 31.20
CA PRO A 99 50.29 -21.57 30.37
C PRO A 99 49.61 -21.42 29.01
N ILE A 100 49.54 -20.16 28.58
CA ILE A 100 49.89 -19.64 27.24
C ILE A 100 49.48 -20.51 26.05
N LEU A 101 48.34 -20.15 25.46
CA LEU A 101 48.12 -20.17 24.02
C LEU A 101 47.51 -18.82 23.64
N PRO A 102 48.16 -18.00 22.80
CA PRO A 102 47.54 -16.75 22.35
C PRO A 102 46.31 -17.11 21.50
N PRO A 103 45.10 -16.58 21.80
CA PRO A 103 44.00 -16.67 20.87
C PRO A 103 44.38 -15.90 19.60
N PRO A 104 43.94 -16.32 18.41
CA PRO A 104 44.05 -15.49 17.23
C PRO A 104 43.18 -14.25 17.42
N SER A 105 43.82 -13.12 17.74
CA SER A 105 43.21 -11.79 17.79
C SER A 105 42.76 -11.36 16.40
N SER A 106 41.63 -11.90 15.97
CA SER A 106 40.79 -11.37 14.91
C SER A 106 39.58 -10.73 15.57
N GLU A 107 39.84 -9.72 16.40
CA GLU A 107 38.84 -8.73 16.80
C GLU A 107 38.47 -7.92 15.55
N PHE A 108 37.62 -8.51 14.71
CA PHE A 108 36.63 -7.71 14.02
C PHE A 108 35.78 -7.10 15.13
N GLU A 109 35.95 -5.80 15.36
CA GLU A 109 34.92 -5.04 16.04
C GLU A 109 33.62 -5.29 15.25
N GLU A 110 32.68 -6.05 15.83
CA GLU A 110 31.32 -6.11 15.32
C GLU A 110 30.72 -4.72 15.53
N GLU A 111 30.96 -3.86 14.53
CA GLU A 111 30.45 -2.50 14.46
C GLU A 111 28.93 -2.57 14.67
N SER A 112 28.51 -2.19 15.89
CA SER A 112 27.19 -2.47 16.44
C SER A 112 26.13 -1.71 15.63
N THR A 113 25.71 -2.32 14.52
CA THR A 113 24.93 -1.63 13.50
C THR A 113 23.58 -1.28 14.11
N GLU A 114 23.32 0.01 14.31
CA GLU A 114 22.10 0.46 14.95
C GLU A 114 20.88 -0.09 14.20
N ARG A 115 19.89 -0.63 14.93
CA ARG A 115 18.71 -1.26 14.32
C ARG A 115 17.42 -0.57 14.71
N VAL A 116 16.59 -0.29 13.71
CA VAL A 116 15.21 0.18 13.90
C VAL A 116 14.24 -1.01 13.87
N THR A 117 13.23 -1.00 14.73
CA THR A 117 12.15 -2.00 14.70
C THR A 117 10.90 -1.40 14.07
N VAL A 118 10.50 -1.92 12.90
CA VAL A 118 9.43 -1.37 12.06
C VAL A 118 8.23 -2.30 12.06
N ARG A 119 7.05 -1.75 12.33
CA ARG A 119 5.78 -2.47 12.22
C ARG A 119 5.15 -2.23 10.84
N VAL A 120 5.22 -3.25 9.98
CA VAL A 120 4.77 -3.19 8.59
C VAL A 120 3.38 -3.79 8.45
N TYR A 121 2.43 -3.00 7.96
CA TYR A 121 1.07 -3.42 7.64
C TYR A 121 0.99 -3.77 6.15
N ILE A 122 0.91 -5.06 5.84
CA ILE A 122 0.91 -5.59 4.48
C ILE A 122 -0.53 -5.73 4.00
N GLU A 123 -0.83 -5.13 2.85
CA GLU A 123 -2.09 -5.26 2.13
C GLU A 123 -1.81 -5.87 0.75
N ASP A 124 -2.03 -7.19 0.65
CA ASP A 124 -1.92 -7.90 -0.62
C ASP A 124 -3.18 -7.68 -1.46
N THR A 125 -3.01 -6.98 -2.58
CA THR A 125 -4.06 -6.63 -3.55
C THR A 125 -3.97 -7.45 -4.85
N ARG A 126 -3.16 -8.52 -4.87
CA ARG A 126 -3.15 -9.52 -5.94
C ARG A 126 -4.48 -10.31 -5.97
N ALA A 127 -4.71 -11.06 -7.05
CA ALA A 127 -5.97 -11.81 -7.26
C ALA A 127 -6.18 -13.01 -6.31
N VAL A 128 -5.17 -13.36 -5.51
CA VAL A 128 -5.24 -14.38 -4.45
C VAL A 128 -5.89 -13.72 -3.21
N PRO A 129 -6.81 -14.39 -2.48
CA PRO A 129 -7.62 -13.76 -1.43
C PRO A 129 -6.82 -12.90 -0.44
N SER A 130 -7.08 -11.60 -0.49
CA SER A 130 -6.35 -10.53 0.20
C SER A 130 -6.15 -10.81 1.69
N GLN A 131 -4.92 -11.19 2.07
CA GLN A 131 -4.52 -11.23 3.47
C GLN A 131 -4.00 -9.85 3.89
N LYS A 132 -4.60 -9.31 4.95
CA LYS A 132 -4.03 -8.16 5.68
C LYS A 132 -3.20 -8.70 6.83
N THR A 133 -1.88 -8.64 6.67
CA THR A 133 -0.92 -9.24 7.59
C THR A 133 -0.05 -8.15 8.21
N VAL A 134 0.50 -8.39 9.39
CA VAL A 134 1.38 -7.43 10.08
C VAL A 134 2.70 -8.10 10.39
N ALA A 135 3.78 -7.61 9.78
CA ALA A 135 5.13 -8.01 10.06
C ALA A 135 5.78 -7.06 11.09
N LEU A 136 6.72 -7.59 11.87
CA LEU A 136 7.61 -6.80 12.71
C LEU A 136 9.03 -7.07 12.24
N LEU A 137 9.67 -6.06 11.66
CA LEU A 137 11.00 -6.19 11.05
C LEU A 137 12.04 -5.47 11.91
N SER A 138 13.20 -6.08 12.14
CA SER A 138 14.36 -5.41 12.71
C SER A 138 15.37 -5.13 11.60
N LEU A 139 15.57 -3.86 11.26
CA LEU A 139 16.32 -3.42 10.09
C LEU A 139 17.57 -2.64 10.54
N PRO A 140 18.75 -2.85 9.91
CA PRO A 140 19.89 -1.99 10.14
C PRO A 140 19.59 -0.58 9.59
N ILE A 141 19.93 0.45 10.35
CA ILE A 141 19.84 1.84 9.92
C ILE A 141 21.01 2.13 8.97
N SER A 142 20.73 2.69 7.79
CA SER A 142 21.75 3.06 6.82
C SER A 142 22.17 4.52 6.95
N SER A 143 21.23 5.42 7.24
CA SER A 143 21.51 6.82 7.59
C SER A 143 20.39 7.40 8.46
N ARG A 144 20.69 8.53 9.11
CA ARG A 144 19.73 9.37 9.83
C ARG A 144 19.85 10.79 9.28
N GLU A 145 18.75 11.34 8.77
CA GLU A 145 18.71 12.67 8.16
C GLU A 145 17.45 13.38 8.65
N ASN A 146 17.59 14.59 9.23
CA ASN A 146 16.45 15.41 9.68
C ASN A 146 15.43 14.67 10.59
N ASP A 147 15.92 13.90 11.57
CA ASP A 147 15.15 12.98 12.43
C ASP A 147 14.46 11.78 11.73
N SER A 148 14.56 11.68 10.40
CA SER A 148 14.13 10.53 9.63
C SER A 148 15.17 9.41 9.61
N VAL A 149 14.70 8.16 9.69
CA VAL A 149 15.53 6.95 9.70
C VAL A 149 15.46 6.29 8.34
N HIS A 150 16.59 6.15 7.67
CA HIS A 150 16.67 5.49 6.36
C HIS A 150 17.24 4.08 6.52
N VAL A 151 16.71 3.16 5.72
CA VAL A 151 17.19 1.76 5.63
C VAL A 151 17.34 1.36 4.17
N LEU A 152 18.26 0.44 3.89
CA LEU A 152 18.41 -0.14 2.55
C LEU A 152 17.15 -0.95 2.17
N SER A 153 16.57 -0.67 1.01
CA SER A 153 15.43 -1.38 0.42
C SER A 153 15.69 -2.88 0.30
N LYS A 154 16.95 -3.26 0.02
CA LYS A 154 17.40 -4.66 -0.02
C LYS A 154 17.34 -5.33 1.35
N GLU A 155 17.73 -4.64 2.42
CA GLU A 155 17.66 -5.17 3.78
C GLU A 155 16.22 -5.21 4.31
N PHE A 156 15.38 -4.23 3.93
CA PHE A 156 13.93 -4.30 4.14
C PHE A 156 13.33 -5.56 3.50
N LEU A 157 13.65 -5.82 2.23
CA LEU A 157 13.19 -7.03 1.52
C LEU A 157 13.69 -8.31 2.19
N ASN A 158 14.98 -8.38 2.53
CA ASN A 158 15.59 -9.53 3.18
C ASN A 158 14.92 -9.85 4.53
N ALA A 159 14.69 -8.83 5.36
CA ALA A 159 14.00 -8.99 6.64
C ALA A 159 12.53 -9.40 6.45
N LEU A 160 11.85 -8.83 5.46
CA LEU A 160 10.47 -9.20 5.13
C LEU A 160 10.35 -10.66 4.67
N GLN A 161 11.24 -11.13 3.80
CA GLN A 161 11.25 -12.51 3.31
C GLN A 161 11.71 -13.53 4.38
N ARG A 162 12.42 -13.09 5.42
CA ARG A 162 12.72 -13.91 6.61
C ARG A 162 11.61 -13.91 7.67
N SER A 163 10.58 -13.08 7.51
CA SER A 163 9.49 -12.97 8.47
C SER A 163 8.40 -14.02 8.23
N ASN A 164 7.51 -14.22 9.23
CA ASN A 164 6.28 -15.01 9.08
C ASN A 164 5.23 -14.35 8.13
N SER A 165 5.64 -13.35 7.36
CA SER A 165 4.84 -12.63 6.37
C SER A 165 5.63 -12.43 5.07
N ALA A 166 6.53 -13.38 4.79
CA ALA A 166 7.22 -13.51 3.51
C ALA A 166 6.22 -13.44 2.35
N ILE A 167 6.61 -12.73 1.29
CA ILE A 167 5.72 -12.51 0.14
C ILE A 167 5.94 -13.65 -0.82
N GLU A 168 5.11 -14.69 -0.67
CA GLU A 168 5.08 -15.81 -1.59
C GLU A 168 4.67 -15.36 -2.98
N ILE A 169 5.43 -15.80 -3.98
CA ILE A 169 5.13 -15.66 -5.39
C ILE A 169 4.68 -17.05 -5.87
N PRO A 170 3.39 -17.27 -6.14
CA PRO A 170 2.92 -18.61 -6.48
C PRO A 170 3.56 -19.10 -7.79
N PRO A 171 3.94 -20.40 -7.89
CA PRO A 171 4.41 -20.97 -9.13
C PRO A 171 3.31 -20.86 -10.20
N GLY A 172 3.65 -20.31 -11.37
CA GLY A 172 2.68 -19.98 -12.43
C GLY A 172 1.85 -18.71 -12.20
N GLY A 173 2.10 -17.95 -11.13
CA GLY A 173 1.46 -16.64 -10.91
C GLY A 173 1.87 -15.60 -11.97
N PRO A 174 0.94 -14.72 -12.43
CA PRO A 174 1.23 -13.80 -13.52
C PRO A 174 2.07 -12.59 -13.09
N GLY A 175 3.23 -12.43 -13.73
CA GLY A 175 3.96 -11.16 -13.84
C GLY A 175 4.95 -10.84 -12.71
N VAL A 176 5.41 -9.59 -12.69
CA VAL A 176 6.34 -9.06 -11.69
C VAL A 176 5.56 -8.65 -10.44
N VAL A 177 5.98 -9.08 -9.26
CA VAL A 177 5.38 -8.62 -7.99
C VAL A 177 6.02 -7.28 -7.61
N ARG A 178 5.19 -6.31 -7.25
CA ARG A 178 5.61 -4.94 -6.93
C ARG A 178 5.26 -4.61 -5.49
N LEU A 179 6.23 -4.14 -4.73
CA LEU A 179 6.02 -3.63 -3.37
C LEU A 179 6.01 -2.11 -3.41
N SER A 180 5.01 -1.51 -2.78
CA SER A 180 4.79 -0.06 -2.82
C SER A 180 4.41 0.48 -1.44
N PHE A 181 4.87 1.68 -1.08
CA PHE A 181 4.38 2.42 0.09
C PHE A 181 3.36 3.48 -0.37
N PRO A 182 2.43 3.94 0.50
CA PRO A 182 1.56 5.07 0.17
C PRO A 182 2.40 6.35 0.05
N ASP A 183 2.10 7.19 -0.93
CA ASP A 183 2.77 8.48 -1.08
C ASP A 183 2.49 9.39 0.14
N PRO A 184 3.48 10.18 0.62
CA PRO A 184 3.29 11.06 1.76
C PRO A 184 2.29 12.20 1.49
N GLU A 185 2.22 12.68 0.25
CA GLU A 185 1.33 13.77 -0.17
C GLU A 185 -0.04 13.22 -0.62
N ASP A 186 -0.07 12.14 -1.41
CA ASP A 186 -1.30 11.47 -1.85
C ASP A 186 -1.44 10.02 -1.34
N LYS A 187 -2.17 9.86 -0.24
CA LYS A 187 -2.41 8.54 0.39
C LYS A 187 -3.22 7.54 -0.47
N GLU A 188 -3.82 7.97 -1.58
CA GLU A 188 -4.42 7.06 -2.58
C GLU A 188 -3.39 6.57 -3.61
N TRP A 189 -2.28 7.31 -3.79
CA TRP A 189 -1.15 6.91 -4.61
C TRP A 189 -0.23 5.91 -3.90
N LYS A 190 0.44 5.08 -4.70
CA LYS A 190 1.35 4.01 -4.26
C LYS A 190 2.69 4.13 -4.99
N VAL A 191 3.73 4.56 -4.30
CA VAL A 191 5.09 4.66 -4.85
C VAL A 191 5.76 3.27 -4.78
N PRO A 192 6.11 2.65 -5.93
CA PRO A 192 6.76 1.35 -5.94
C PRO A 192 8.25 1.46 -5.67
N PHE A 193 8.79 0.63 -4.78
CA PHE A 193 10.22 0.65 -4.44
C PHE A 193 10.94 -0.69 -4.61
N ILE A 194 10.20 -1.80 -4.72
CA ILE A 194 10.75 -3.13 -5.03
C ILE A 194 9.95 -3.77 -6.16
N ARG A 195 10.66 -4.40 -7.10
CA ARG A 195 10.10 -5.24 -8.17
C ARG A 195 10.76 -6.62 -8.10
N ILE A 196 9.98 -7.66 -7.84
CA ILE A 196 10.43 -9.05 -7.76
C ILE A 196 9.96 -9.75 -9.04
N PRO A 197 10.85 -10.08 -10.00
CA PRO A 197 10.45 -10.79 -11.20
C PRO A 197 10.08 -12.25 -10.89
N HIS A 198 9.30 -12.88 -11.76
CA HIS A 198 8.87 -14.28 -11.59
C HIS A 198 9.94 -15.29 -12.01
N ALA A 199 10.89 -14.89 -12.86
CA ALA A 199 11.84 -15.81 -13.47
C ALA A 199 12.73 -16.50 -12.41
N PRO A 200 12.99 -17.81 -12.53
CA PRO A 200 13.89 -18.51 -11.63
C PRO A 200 15.28 -17.86 -11.66
N ASN A 201 15.86 -17.68 -10.47
CA ASN A 201 17.13 -16.95 -10.25
C ASN A 201 17.11 -15.44 -10.56
N SER A 202 15.93 -14.83 -10.79
CA SER A 202 15.87 -13.37 -10.91
C SER A 202 16.09 -12.67 -9.57
N VAL A 203 16.90 -11.61 -9.60
CA VAL A 203 17.16 -10.77 -8.43
C VAL A 203 16.09 -9.68 -8.35
N ALA A 204 15.58 -9.41 -7.14
CA ALA A 204 14.66 -8.31 -6.92
C ALA A 204 15.35 -6.96 -7.17
N ILE A 205 14.72 -6.11 -7.97
CA ILE A 205 15.19 -4.76 -8.27
C ILE A 205 14.65 -3.84 -7.18
N CYS A 206 15.54 -3.09 -6.53
CA CYS A 206 15.21 -2.12 -5.49
C CYS A 206 15.55 -0.72 -6.01
N ASP A 207 14.59 0.18 -6.00
CA ASP A 207 14.71 1.55 -6.53
C ASP A 207 13.61 2.42 -5.89
N PRO A 208 13.90 3.34 -4.95
CA PRO A 208 15.24 3.77 -4.53
C PRO A 208 16.02 2.71 -3.72
N GLU A 209 17.35 2.87 -3.64
CA GLU A 209 18.25 2.00 -2.87
C GLU A 209 17.99 2.08 -1.36
N THR A 210 17.70 3.27 -0.85
CA THR A 210 17.27 3.54 0.53
C THR A 210 15.83 4.00 0.57
N ILE A 211 15.08 3.55 1.58
CA ILE A 211 13.75 4.05 1.91
C ILE A 211 13.73 4.68 3.30
N GLU A 212 12.94 5.73 3.44
CA GLU A 212 12.61 6.34 4.72
C GLU A 212 11.63 5.46 5.51
N ILE A 213 11.87 5.31 6.81
CA ILE A 213 10.97 4.64 7.74
C ILE A 213 10.14 5.69 8.49
N PRO A 214 8.82 5.80 8.23
CA PRO A 214 7.96 6.71 8.96
C PRO A 214 7.75 6.23 10.40
N ASN A 215 7.81 7.18 11.34
CA ASN A 215 7.78 6.94 12.80
C ASN A 215 6.56 6.15 13.32
N ASP A 216 5.42 6.19 12.61
CA ASP A 216 4.14 5.63 13.08
C ASP A 216 3.80 4.24 12.51
N ARG A 217 3.57 4.16 11.18
CA ARG A 217 2.97 2.98 10.53
C ARG A 217 3.45 2.85 9.09
N PHE A 218 4.36 1.92 8.86
CA PHE A 218 4.74 1.52 7.51
C PHE A 218 3.58 0.71 6.89
N LYS A 219 2.96 1.21 5.82
CA LYS A 219 2.00 0.43 5.01
C LYS A 219 2.69 -0.07 3.76
N LEU A 220 2.55 -1.35 3.48
CA LEU A 220 3.12 -2.02 2.32
C LEU A 220 1.99 -2.61 1.46
N TYR A 221 1.96 -2.23 0.20
CA TYR A 221 1.04 -2.79 -0.78
C TYR A 221 1.76 -3.79 -1.68
N VAL A 222 1.14 -4.94 -1.91
CA VAL A 222 1.64 -5.99 -2.80
C VAL A 222 0.73 -6.07 -4.01
N ASP A 223 1.24 -5.72 -5.18
CA ASP A 223 0.49 -5.68 -6.44
C ASP A 223 1.19 -6.53 -7.51
N ASN A 224 0.43 -7.11 -8.45
CA ASN A 224 1.00 -7.70 -9.67
C ASN A 224 1.11 -6.61 -10.74
N VAL A 225 2.29 -6.45 -11.33
CA VAL A 225 2.44 -5.68 -12.57
C VAL A 225 1.87 -6.52 -13.71
N SER A 226 0.72 -6.11 -14.23
CA SER A 226 0.27 -6.57 -15.54
C SER A 226 1.31 -6.15 -16.57
N LEU A 227 2.10 -7.11 -17.06
CA LEU A 227 3.02 -6.92 -18.18
C LEU A 227 2.22 -6.65 -19.45
N SER A 228 1.77 -5.40 -19.63
CA SER A 228 1.41 -4.90 -20.94
C SER A 228 2.67 -4.94 -21.80
N SER A 229 2.70 -5.88 -22.76
CA SER A 229 3.84 -6.21 -23.61
C SER A 229 4.52 -4.95 -24.13
N SER A 230 5.66 -4.61 -23.54
CA SER A 230 6.50 -3.51 -24.02
C SER A 230 7.17 -4.01 -25.28
N GLY A 231 6.63 -3.61 -26.43
CA GLY A 231 7.09 -4.05 -27.73
C GLY A 231 8.48 -3.52 -28.05
N ILE A 232 9.52 -4.32 -27.76
CA ILE A 232 10.79 -4.19 -28.45
C ILE A 232 10.54 -4.61 -29.90
N ALA A 233 10.36 -3.62 -30.77
CA ALA A 233 10.18 -3.84 -32.20
C ALA A 233 11.49 -4.35 -32.81
N MET A 234 11.69 -5.67 -32.83
CA MET A 234 12.71 -6.27 -33.69
C MET A 234 12.25 -6.21 -35.14
N HIS A 235 13.16 -5.72 -35.98
CA HIS A 235 12.99 -5.45 -37.40
C HIS A 235 12.58 -6.71 -38.18
N PRO A 236 11.58 -6.68 -39.07
CA PRO A 236 11.30 -7.81 -39.93
C PRO A 236 12.38 -7.90 -41.03
N GLN A 237 13.03 -9.07 -41.15
CA GLN A 237 13.69 -9.49 -42.38
C GLN A 237 12.78 -10.47 -43.13
N MET A 238 12.84 -10.39 -44.46
CA MET A 238 12.01 -11.14 -45.41
C MET A 238 12.40 -12.63 -45.49
N PRO A 239 11.53 -13.51 -46.00
CA PRO A 239 11.60 -14.94 -45.76
C PRO A 239 12.56 -15.68 -46.68
N SER A 240 12.98 -16.87 -46.25
CA SER A 240 13.49 -17.92 -47.15
C SER A 240 12.72 -19.21 -46.93
N SER A 241 12.19 -19.76 -48.01
CA SER A 241 11.38 -20.97 -48.04
C SER A 241 12.22 -22.22 -47.77
N SER A 242 11.67 -23.19 -47.04
CA SER A 242 11.89 -24.62 -47.33
C SER A 242 10.83 -25.50 -46.68
N THR A 243 10.32 -26.43 -47.47
CA THR A 243 9.30 -27.44 -47.16
C THR A 243 9.90 -28.61 -46.36
N SER A 244 9.17 -29.21 -45.40
CA SER A 244 8.94 -30.68 -45.37
C SER A 244 8.00 -31.17 -44.25
N ILE A 245 6.87 -31.78 -44.66
CA ILE A 245 6.30 -33.08 -44.25
C ILE A 245 6.15 -33.45 -42.73
N VAL A 246 4.91 -33.85 -42.40
CA VAL A 246 4.40 -34.37 -41.10
C VAL A 246 4.82 -35.84 -40.85
N PRO A 247 4.74 -36.39 -39.62
CA PRO A 247 3.53 -37.15 -39.26
C PRO A 247 3.02 -36.97 -37.82
N SER A 248 1.73 -37.22 -37.65
CA SER A 248 0.94 -37.10 -36.41
C SER A 248 1.06 -38.32 -35.49
N ASP A 249 0.88 -38.13 -34.18
CA ASP A 249 0.16 -39.07 -33.30
C ASP A 249 -0.28 -38.39 -31.96
N PRO A 250 -1.09 -38.99 -31.05
CA PRO A 250 -2.27 -38.27 -30.54
C PRO A 250 -2.36 -38.12 -29.01
N GLN A 251 -3.32 -37.28 -28.59
CA GLN A 251 -4.04 -37.30 -27.31
C GLN A 251 -3.28 -37.68 -26.01
N ASN A 252 -3.09 -36.70 -25.10
CA ASN A 252 -3.97 -36.59 -23.92
C ASN A 252 -3.80 -35.29 -23.09
N SER A 253 -4.91 -34.87 -22.45
CA SER A 253 -4.98 -34.23 -21.11
C SER A 253 -3.94 -33.15 -20.72
N ARG A 254 -4.27 -31.87 -20.51
CA ARG A 254 -5.47 -31.27 -19.89
C ARG A 254 -5.52 -29.78 -20.24
N GLN A 255 -6.63 -29.30 -20.79
CA GLN A 255 -6.92 -27.86 -20.83
C GLN A 255 -7.43 -27.41 -19.45
N THR A 256 -6.67 -26.56 -18.77
CA THR A 256 -7.17 -25.72 -17.68
C THR A 256 -7.86 -24.49 -18.29
N PRO A 257 -9.12 -24.19 -17.96
CA PRO A 257 -9.74 -22.92 -18.34
C PRO A 257 -9.16 -21.77 -17.50
N ASP A 258 -9.38 -20.54 -17.98
CA ASP A 258 -9.01 -19.25 -17.37
C ASP A 258 -7.52 -18.85 -17.36
N GLU A 259 -6.91 -18.86 -18.55
CA GLU A 259 -5.96 -17.79 -18.90
C GLU A 259 -6.75 -16.65 -19.58
N HIS A 260 -7.08 -15.59 -18.83
CA HIS A 260 -7.81 -14.44 -19.35
C HIS A 260 -6.93 -13.64 -20.33
N SER A 261 -7.02 -13.99 -21.62
CA SER A 261 -6.59 -13.12 -22.72
C SER A 261 -7.10 -11.70 -22.47
N PRO A 262 -6.27 -10.64 -22.64
CA PRO A 262 -6.75 -9.28 -22.51
C PRO A 262 -7.95 -9.07 -23.44
N ASP A 263 -9.02 -8.47 -22.92
CA ASP A 263 -10.26 -8.20 -23.63
C ASP A 263 -9.93 -7.65 -25.03
N PRO A 264 -10.43 -8.25 -26.14
CA PRO A 264 -10.16 -7.77 -27.48
C PRO A 264 -10.52 -6.29 -27.68
N VAL A 265 -11.48 -5.75 -26.93
CA VAL A 265 -11.79 -4.31 -26.90
C VAL A 265 -10.58 -3.51 -26.37
N VAL A 266 -10.01 -3.95 -25.25
CA VAL A 266 -8.87 -3.30 -24.58
C VAL A 266 -7.61 -3.39 -25.43
N LYS A 267 -7.37 -4.55 -26.08
CA LYS A 267 -6.25 -4.71 -27.02
C LYS A 267 -6.37 -3.73 -28.20
N PHE A 268 -7.54 -3.70 -28.86
CA PHE A 268 -7.83 -2.76 -29.95
C PHE A 268 -7.62 -1.30 -29.52
N LEU A 269 -8.13 -0.91 -28.34
CA LEU A 269 -7.96 0.46 -27.82
C LEU A 269 -6.49 0.80 -27.51
N ARG A 270 -5.69 -0.16 -27.03
CA ARG A 270 -4.24 0.05 -26.80
C ARG A 270 -3.46 0.24 -28.10
N GLU A 271 -3.78 -0.54 -29.14
CA GLU A 271 -3.20 -0.35 -30.49
C GLU A 271 -3.55 1.05 -31.04
N LYS A 272 -4.76 1.55 -30.76
CA LYS A 272 -5.17 2.92 -31.13
C LYS A 272 -4.57 4.03 -30.26
N LEU A 273 -4.25 3.75 -28.99
CA LEU A 273 -3.49 4.66 -28.13
C LEU A 273 -2.05 4.81 -28.60
N ALA A 274 -1.38 3.69 -28.90
CA ALA A 274 0.01 3.66 -29.35
C ALA A 274 0.26 4.50 -30.62
N ALA A 275 -0.75 4.64 -31.48
CA ALA A 275 -0.69 5.45 -32.71
C ALA A 275 -1.12 6.92 -32.53
N ARG A 276 -1.47 7.38 -31.31
CA ARG A 276 -1.97 8.74 -31.05
C ARG A 276 -0.87 9.66 -30.53
N GLU A 277 -0.78 10.86 -31.11
CA GLU A 277 0.09 11.93 -30.62
C GLU A 277 -0.19 12.25 -29.15
N GLY A 278 0.87 12.52 -28.38
CA GLY A 278 0.82 12.71 -26.93
C GLY A 278 0.81 11.43 -26.10
N TYR A 279 0.58 10.25 -26.70
CA TYR A 279 0.57 8.98 -25.93
C TYR A 279 1.92 8.63 -25.31
N THR A 280 3.04 8.99 -25.94
CA THR A 280 4.39 8.78 -25.39
C THR A 280 4.67 9.66 -24.17
N SER A 281 4.19 10.90 -24.18
CA SER A 281 4.26 11.82 -23.03
C SER A 281 3.35 11.34 -21.90
N PHE A 282 2.08 11.06 -22.17
CA PHE A 282 1.13 10.41 -21.24
C PHE A 282 1.63 9.03 -20.74
N VAL A 283 2.47 8.39 -21.55
CA VAL A 283 3.41 7.29 -21.26
C VAL A 283 4.28 7.60 -20.04
N ALA A 284 5.29 8.44 -20.31
CA ALA A 284 6.38 8.82 -19.42
C ALA A 284 5.95 9.59 -18.16
N ASN A 285 4.84 10.33 -18.25
CA ASN A 285 4.30 11.14 -17.15
C ASN A 285 3.73 10.30 -15.98
N ARG A 286 3.51 8.99 -16.17
CA ARG A 286 2.82 8.17 -15.16
C ARG A 286 3.63 7.93 -13.90
N GLY A 287 3.06 8.38 -12.79
CA GLY A 287 3.63 8.17 -11.46
C GLY A 287 4.78 9.10 -11.15
N HIS A 288 4.97 10.14 -11.97
CA HIS A 288 5.80 11.29 -11.65
C HIS A 288 4.93 12.42 -11.12
N THR A 289 5.45 13.19 -10.16
CA THR A 289 4.89 14.47 -9.78
C THR A 289 5.11 15.45 -10.95
N MET A 290 4.08 16.21 -11.29
CA MET A 290 4.02 17.03 -12.50
C MET A 290 3.54 18.44 -12.18
N SER A 291 4.05 19.43 -12.91
CA SER A 291 3.47 20.77 -12.96
C SER A 291 2.05 20.78 -13.54
N ASN A 292 1.28 21.81 -13.18
CA ASN A 292 -0.14 21.91 -13.53
C ASN A 292 -0.41 21.91 -15.05
N PRO A 293 0.40 22.55 -15.93
CA PRO A 293 0.23 22.45 -17.37
C PRO A 293 0.32 21.00 -17.91
N VAL A 294 1.23 20.19 -17.35
CA VAL A 294 1.43 18.79 -17.79
C VAL A 294 0.28 17.91 -17.34
N ILE A 295 -0.20 18.07 -16.10
CA ILE A 295 -1.42 17.39 -15.59
C ILE A 295 -2.63 17.69 -16.50
N VAL A 296 -2.78 18.95 -16.91
CA VAL A 296 -3.88 19.40 -17.78
C VAL A 296 -3.77 18.79 -19.19
N ALA A 297 -2.56 18.66 -19.73
CA ALA A 297 -2.33 17.99 -21.01
C ALA A 297 -2.71 16.50 -20.95
N ASP A 298 -2.28 15.79 -19.90
CA ASP A 298 -2.62 14.38 -19.65
C ASP A 298 -4.13 14.16 -19.49
N TRP A 299 -4.82 15.04 -18.74
CA TRP A 299 -6.28 15.02 -18.63
C TRP A 299 -6.97 15.26 -19.98
N ARG A 300 -6.54 16.28 -20.75
CA ARG A 300 -7.10 16.57 -22.08
C ARG A 300 -6.92 15.37 -23.02
N PHE A 301 -5.72 14.79 -23.09
CA PHE A 301 -5.44 13.59 -23.89
C PHE A 301 -6.40 12.43 -23.55
N ALA A 302 -6.55 12.10 -22.27
CA ALA A 302 -7.41 11.01 -21.82
C ALA A 302 -8.91 11.29 -22.08
N VAL A 303 -9.35 12.54 -21.89
CA VAL A 303 -10.73 12.99 -22.14
C VAL A 303 -11.06 12.95 -23.62
N GLU A 304 -10.19 13.44 -24.50
CA GLU A 304 -10.37 13.38 -25.95
C GLU A 304 -10.35 11.95 -26.49
N PHE A 305 -9.44 11.10 -26.00
CA PHE A 305 -9.45 9.69 -26.35
C PHE A 305 -10.78 9.04 -25.94
N SER A 306 -11.26 9.33 -24.72
CA SER A 306 -12.55 8.85 -24.24
C SER A 306 -13.73 9.38 -25.08
N LYS A 307 -13.73 10.66 -25.48
CA LYS A 307 -14.75 11.26 -26.36
C LYS A 307 -14.77 10.58 -27.73
N ALA A 308 -13.60 10.41 -28.36
CA ALA A 308 -13.47 9.78 -29.69
C ALA A 308 -14.07 8.36 -29.73
N TYR A 309 -13.74 7.52 -28.75
CA TYR A 309 -14.20 6.12 -28.73
C TYR A 309 -15.57 5.91 -28.07
N LYS A 310 -16.16 6.92 -27.43
CA LYS A 310 -17.59 6.94 -27.07
C LYS A 310 -18.50 7.31 -28.24
N ALA A 311 -18.04 8.20 -29.13
CA ALA A 311 -18.84 8.72 -30.25
C ALA A 311 -18.71 7.88 -31.54
N THR A 312 -17.57 7.23 -31.74
CA THR A 312 -17.31 6.47 -32.98
C THR A 312 -18.08 5.15 -33.01
N LYS A 313 -18.74 4.86 -34.14
CA LYS A 313 -19.23 3.51 -34.45
C LYS A 313 -18.05 2.57 -34.68
N THR A 314 -17.53 1.98 -33.61
CA THR A 314 -16.49 0.96 -33.66
C THR A 314 -17.09 -0.43 -33.94
N PRO A 315 -16.34 -1.35 -34.58
CA PRO A 315 -16.80 -2.73 -34.83
C PRO A 315 -16.96 -3.55 -33.54
N VAL A 316 -16.45 -3.04 -32.41
CA VAL A 316 -16.47 -3.67 -31.09
C VAL A 316 -17.13 -2.71 -30.10
N LYS A 317 -17.93 -3.22 -29.17
CA LYS A 317 -18.66 -2.42 -28.17
C LYS A 317 -17.71 -1.85 -27.12
N VAL A 318 -17.24 -0.63 -27.33
CA VAL A 318 -16.42 0.10 -26.37
C VAL A 318 -17.25 0.50 -25.14
N THR A 319 -16.74 0.21 -23.95
CA THR A 319 -17.32 0.62 -22.67
C THR A 319 -16.40 1.61 -21.94
N PRO A 320 -16.92 2.43 -21.00
CA PRO A 320 -16.08 3.26 -20.15
C PRO A 320 -15.03 2.46 -19.36
N ALA A 321 -15.30 1.20 -19.01
CA ALA A 321 -14.31 0.31 -18.40
C ALA A 321 -13.15 0.03 -19.37
N SER A 322 -13.45 -0.50 -20.57
CA SER A 322 -12.41 -0.81 -21.56
C SER A 322 -11.53 0.39 -21.96
N ILE A 323 -12.08 1.62 -21.94
CA ILE A 323 -11.30 2.85 -22.16
C ILE A 323 -10.30 3.08 -21.01
N ARG A 324 -10.71 2.91 -19.76
CA ARG A 324 -9.81 3.02 -18.59
C ARG A 324 -8.75 1.95 -18.58
N ASP A 325 -9.10 0.72 -18.91
CA ASP A 325 -8.19 -0.42 -18.88
C ASP A 325 -7.16 -0.36 -20.03
N ALA A 326 -7.57 0.23 -21.17
CA ALA A 326 -6.67 0.57 -22.27
C ALA A 326 -5.75 1.75 -21.91
N LEU A 327 -6.31 2.82 -21.33
CA LEU A 327 -5.55 3.94 -20.78
C LEU A 327 -4.72 3.53 -19.55
N GLY A 328 -4.95 2.40 -18.89
CA GLY A 328 -4.28 2.00 -17.65
C GLY A 328 -4.41 3.02 -16.53
N VAL A 329 -5.59 3.62 -16.35
CA VAL A 329 -5.90 4.63 -15.32
C VAL A 329 -7.07 4.22 -14.41
N GLY A 330 -7.10 4.72 -13.19
CA GLY A 330 -8.16 4.43 -12.22
C GLY A 330 -9.54 4.94 -12.61
N ALA A 331 -10.59 4.32 -12.04
CA ALA A 331 -11.99 4.71 -12.26
C ALA A 331 -12.28 6.16 -11.86
N THR A 332 -11.84 6.56 -10.67
CA THR A 332 -11.94 7.93 -10.16
C THR A 332 -11.14 8.90 -11.02
N TRP A 333 -9.90 8.55 -11.38
CA TRP A 333 -9.00 9.42 -12.15
C TRP A 333 -9.60 9.88 -13.49
N LEU A 334 -10.14 8.96 -14.30
CA LEU A 334 -10.76 9.35 -15.57
C LEU A 334 -12.03 10.19 -15.37
N SER A 335 -12.80 9.94 -14.30
CA SER A 335 -13.96 10.76 -13.95
C SER A 335 -13.54 12.18 -13.57
N ASN A 336 -12.51 12.30 -12.73
CA ASN A 336 -11.94 13.58 -12.30
C ASN A 336 -11.39 14.36 -13.51
N ALA A 337 -10.71 13.70 -14.44
CA ALA A 337 -10.23 14.31 -15.69
C ALA A 337 -11.37 14.88 -16.55
N HIS A 338 -12.47 14.14 -16.74
CA HIS A 338 -13.65 14.66 -17.48
C HIS A 338 -14.25 15.90 -16.79
N THR A 339 -14.39 15.87 -15.46
CA THR A 339 -14.87 17.03 -14.68
C THR A 339 -13.91 18.22 -14.79
N ALA A 340 -12.61 18.01 -14.54
CA ALA A 340 -11.60 19.06 -14.55
C ALA A 340 -11.48 19.73 -15.92
N VAL A 341 -11.40 18.96 -17.01
CA VAL A 341 -11.38 19.50 -18.37
C VAL A 341 -12.67 20.27 -18.67
N GLY A 342 -13.82 19.81 -18.19
CA GLY A 342 -15.08 20.55 -18.29
C GLY A 342 -15.06 21.90 -17.56
N ILE A 343 -14.42 21.99 -16.39
CA ILE A 343 -14.23 23.26 -15.66
C ILE A 343 -13.27 24.18 -16.41
N ILE A 344 -12.14 23.64 -16.91
CA ILE A 344 -11.12 24.39 -17.64
C ILE A 344 -11.65 24.91 -18.98
N ASP A 345 -12.41 24.11 -19.72
CA ASP A 345 -13.03 24.52 -20.99
C ASP A 345 -14.11 25.61 -20.78
N GLN A 346 -14.74 25.68 -19.59
CA GLN A 346 -15.75 26.69 -19.24
C GLN A 346 -15.16 27.97 -18.63
N HIS A 347 -14.11 27.85 -17.82
CA HIS A 347 -13.63 28.92 -16.92
C HIS A 347 -12.10 29.11 -16.93
N GLY A 348 -11.34 28.43 -17.78
CA GLY A 348 -9.88 28.48 -17.81
C GLY A 348 -9.25 29.85 -18.09
N LEU A 349 -10.05 30.82 -18.56
CA LEU A 349 -9.64 32.21 -18.76
C LEU A 349 -9.89 33.12 -17.55
N VAL A 350 -10.54 32.63 -16.48
CA VAL A 350 -10.70 33.40 -15.24
C VAL A 350 -9.35 33.49 -14.54
N ALA A 351 -8.95 34.70 -14.12
CA ALA A 351 -7.59 34.99 -13.66
C ALA A 351 -7.08 34.04 -12.57
N GLU A 352 -7.91 33.67 -11.59
CA GLU A 352 -7.56 32.73 -10.52
C GLU A 352 -7.26 31.32 -11.07
N VAL A 353 -8.12 30.82 -11.96
CA VAL A 353 -7.95 29.51 -12.61
C VAL A 353 -6.73 29.53 -13.52
N ALA A 354 -6.57 30.56 -14.36
CA ALA A 354 -5.42 30.72 -15.23
C ALA A 354 -4.09 30.77 -14.45
N THR A 355 -4.08 31.45 -13.30
CA THR A 355 -2.90 31.53 -12.41
C THR A 355 -2.56 30.15 -11.83
N GLU A 356 -3.54 29.39 -11.35
CA GLU A 356 -3.30 28.03 -10.84
C GLU A 356 -2.81 27.09 -11.94
N LEU A 357 -3.43 27.12 -13.12
CA LEU A 357 -3.06 26.29 -14.27
C LEU A 357 -1.65 26.59 -14.79
N ALA A 358 -1.12 27.80 -14.57
CA ALA A 358 0.21 28.23 -15.00
C ALA A 358 1.35 27.91 -14.01
N LYS A 359 1.07 27.29 -12.84
CA LYS A 359 2.10 26.93 -11.86
C LYS A 359 3.01 25.81 -12.37
N ASN A 360 4.31 26.11 -12.39
CA ASN A 360 5.39 25.20 -12.75
C ASN A 360 6.11 24.61 -11.51
N ASP A 361 7.19 23.87 -11.73
CA ASP A 361 7.75 22.83 -10.84
C ASP A 361 8.30 23.29 -9.47
N ASP A 362 8.25 24.58 -9.11
CA ASP A 362 8.66 25.07 -7.79
C ASP A 362 7.71 24.65 -6.64
N SER A 363 6.48 24.23 -6.98
CA SER A 363 5.51 23.64 -6.03
C SER A 363 4.40 22.89 -6.81
N PRO A 364 4.68 21.70 -7.38
CA PRO A 364 3.70 20.95 -8.15
C PRO A 364 2.59 20.43 -7.23
N SER A 365 1.37 20.99 -7.36
CA SER A 365 0.22 20.62 -6.52
C SER A 365 -0.20 19.15 -6.65
N GLY A 366 0.22 18.46 -7.72
CA GLY A 366 -0.21 17.10 -8.04
C GLY A 366 -1.64 17.03 -8.58
N SER A 367 -1.95 15.94 -9.28
CA SER A 367 -3.24 15.75 -9.97
C SER A 367 -4.44 15.85 -9.03
N THR A 368 -4.31 15.38 -7.79
CA THR A 368 -5.41 15.35 -6.82
C THR A 368 -5.67 16.74 -6.23
N ALA A 369 -4.65 17.52 -5.87
CA ALA A 369 -4.88 18.86 -5.33
C ALA A 369 -5.34 19.86 -6.40
N LEU A 370 -4.83 19.78 -7.64
CA LEU A 370 -5.34 20.60 -8.75
C LEU A 370 -6.82 20.31 -9.03
N TYR A 371 -7.24 19.04 -8.98
CA TYR A 371 -8.65 18.68 -9.10
C TYR A 371 -9.52 19.23 -7.96
N ASN A 372 -9.03 19.13 -6.72
CA ASN A 372 -9.72 19.66 -5.54
C ASN A 372 -9.81 21.20 -5.57
N PHE A 373 -8.79 21.89 -6.07
CA PHE A 373 -8.83 23.33 -6.32
C PHE A 373 -9.93 23.67 -7.33
N LEU A 374 -9.90 23.08 -8.53
CA LEU A 374 -10.85 23.39 -9.61
C LEU A 374 -12.31 23.15 -9.19
N THR A 375 -12.58 22.05 -8.50
CA THR A 375 -13.93 21.69 -8.04
C THR A 375 -14.43 22.57 -6.89
N LYS A 376 -13.55 22.92 -5.94
CA LYS A 376 -13.88 23.89 -4.89
C LYS A 376 -14.14 25.28 -5.49
N TRP A 377 -13.21 25.76 -6.32
CA TRP A 377 -13.29 27.06 -6.99
C TRP A 377 -14.60 27.21 -7.77
N LYS A 378 -14.98 26.20 -8.58
CA LYS A 378 -16.23 26.24 -9.33
C LYS A 378 -17.46 26.37 -8.43
N LYS A 379 -17.49 25.62 -7.31
CA LYS A 379 -18.59 25.69 -6.35
C LYS A 379 -18.69 27.07 -5.69
N ASP A 380 -17.56 27.66 -5.33
CA ASP A 380 -17.50 28.97 -4.68
C ASP A 380 -17.88 30.09 -5.70
N PHE A 381 -17.51 29.95 -6.97
CA PHE A 381 -17.91 30.82 -8.08
C PHE A 381 -19.41 30.75 -8.38
N GLU A 382 -19.98 29.54 -8.47
CA GLU A 382 -21.42 29.33 -8.69
C GLU A 382 -22.27 29.93 -7.56
N ALA A 383 -21.80 29.87 -6.31
CA ALA A 383 -22.51 30.46 -5.17
C ALA A 383 -22.56 32.00 -5.22
N GLN A 384 -21.53 32.66 -5.76
CA GLN A 384 -21.47 34.12 -5.92
C GLN A 384 -22.35 34.63 -7.08
N GLY A 385 -22.62 33.79 -8.09
CA GLY A 385 -23.48 34.13 -9.22
C GLY A 385 -24.99 34.03 -8.95
N THR A 386 -25.40 33.64 -7.74
CA THR A 386 -26.82 33.44 -7.36
C THR A 386 -27.41 34.51 -6.43
N THR A 387 -26.73 35.65 -6.29
CA THR A 387 -27.20 36.86 -5.60
C THR A 387 -27.36 38.02 -6.57
#